data_AF-A0A8J9T319-F1
#
_entry.id   AF-A0A8J9T319-F1
#
_cell.length_a   1.000
_cell.length_b   1.000
_cell.length_c   1.000
_cell.angle_alpha   90.00
_cell.angle_beta   90.00
_cell.angle_gamma   90.00
#
_symmetry.space_group_name_H-M   'P 1'
#
loop_
_entity.id
_entity.type
_entity.pdbx_description
1 polymer ?
#
loop_
_entity_poly.entity_id
_entity_poly.type
_entity_poly.pdbx_seq_one_letter_code
_entity_poly.pdbx_strand_id
1 'polypeptide(L)'
;LMEAHESALRGLALTADGSKLATASGKGTVIRVWDVATATCLHEFRRGVERTTITCLAFSWNHAYLACTSDRGTTHIFAVQEAE
;
A
#
# COMPACT_ATOMS: atom_id res chain seq x y z
N LEU A 1 -16.22 -4.29 7.61
CA LEU A 1 -15.43 -3.26 8.32
C LEU A 1 -14.08 -3.89 8.64
N MET A 2 -12.97 -3.21 8.33
CA MET A 2 -11.62 -3.75 8.49
C MET A 2 -10.69 -2.70 9.12
N GLU A 3 -9.95 -3.07 10.15
CA GLU A 3 -9.00 -2.19 10.84
C GLU A 3 -7.64 -2.21 10.12
N ALA A 4 -7.50 -1.36 9.10
CA ALA A 4 -6.31 -1.38 8.25
C ALA A 4 -5.05 -0.88 8.97
N HIS A 5 -5.15 0.13 9.83
CA HIS A 5 -4.03 0.73 10.57
C HIS A 5 -4.53 1.33 11.89
N GLU A 6 -3.69 1.36 12.92
CA GLU A 6 -4.01 1.98 14.22
C GLU A 6 -4.17 3.51 14.16
N SER A 7 -3.49 4.15 13.20
CA SER A 7 -3.55 5.60 13.00
C SER A 7 -4.35 5.92 11.74
N ALA A 8 -4.87 7.15 11.68
CA ALA A 8 -5.67 7.65 10.57
C ALA A 8 -5.09 7.29 9.19
N LEU A 9 -5.96 6.87 8.28
CA LEU A 9 -5.59 6.57 6.91
C LEU A 9 -5.21 7.84 6.16
N ARG A 10 -4.22 7.72 5.27
CA ARG A 10 -3.74 8.82 4.44
C ARG A 10 -3.76 8.51 2.94
N GLY A 11 -3.66 7.24 2.58
CA GLY A 11 -3.68 6.82 1.19
C GLY A 11 -4.35 5.46 1.02
N LEU A 12 -5.02 5.30 -0.12
CA LEU A 12 -5.58 4.04 -0.57
C LEU A 12 -5.46 3.93 -2.08
N ALA A 13 -5.41 2.70 -2.60
CA ALA A 13 -5.51 2.40 -4.02
C ALA A 13 -6.11 1.02 -4.23
N LEU A 14 -7.03 0.87 -5.19
CA LEU A 14 -7.55 -0.42 -5.61
C LEU A 14 -6.84 -0.87 -6.90
N THR A 15 -6.72 -2.18 -7.09
CA THR A 15 -6.43 -2.74 -8.43
C THR A 15 -7.62 -2.52 -9.37
N ALA A 16 -7.39 -2.55 -10.69
CA ALA A 16 -8.44 -2.28 -11.67
C ALA A 16 -9.56 -3.33 -11.64
N ASP A 17 -9.23 -4.56 -11.26
CA ASP A 17 -10.19 -5.66 -11.04
C ASP A 17 -10.88 -5.60 -9.66
N GLY A 18 -10.49 -4.66 -8.80
CA GLY A 18 -11.01 -4.52 -7.43
C GLY A 18 -10.62 -5.64 -6.47
N SER A 19 -9.75 -6.58 -6.86
CA SER A 19 -9.37 -7.73 -6.04
C SER A 19 -8.47 -7.36 -4.86
N LYS A 20 -7.61 -6.35 -5.01
CA LYS A 20 -6.66 -5.91 -3.98
C LYS A 20 -6.82 -4.44 -3.62
N LEU A 21 -6.63 -4.14 -2.34
CA LEU A 21 -6.59 -2.78 -1.80
C LEU A 21 -5.22 -2.53 -1.16
N ALA A 22 -4.53 -1.47 -1.56
CA ALA A 22 -3.38 -0.94 -0.85
C ALA A 22 -3.83 0.17 0.12
N THR A 23 -3.21 0.25 1.29
CA THR A 23 -3.50 1.27 2.30
C THR A 23 -2.22 1.78 2.96
N ALA A 24 -2.23 3.07 3.28
CA ALA A 24 -1.20 3.72 4.08
C ALA A 24 -1.82 4.58 5.18
N SER A 25 -1.18 4.59 6.34
CA SER A 25 -1.56 5.48 7.44
C SER A 25 -0.76 6.77 7.46
N GLY A 26 -1.18 7.71 8.30
CA GLY A 26 -0.46 8.96 8.58
C GLY A 26 0.90 8.75 9.25
N LYS A 27 1.22 7.56 9.79
CA LYS A 27 2.60 7.22 10.19
C LYS A 27 3.50 7.03 8.95
N GLY A 28 2.93 6.54 7.84
CA GLY A 28 3.59 6.40 6.53
C GLY A 28 4.78 5.44 6.48
N THR A 29 5.06 4.67 7.54
CA THR A 29 6.21 3.74 7.62
C THR A 29 5.92 2.39 6.97
N VAL A 30 4.65 1.99 6.95
CA VAL A 30 4.19 0.69 6.48
C VAL A 30 3.05 0.87 5.48
N ILE A 31 3.12 0.11 4.39
CA ILE A 31 2.06 -0.02 3.38
C ILE A 31 1.51 -1.43 3.47
N ARG A 32 0.18 -1.58 3.51
CA ARG A 32 -0.47 -2.89 3.55
C ARG A 32 -1.27 -3.13 2.29
N VAL A 33 -1.22 -4.36 1.78
CA VAL A 33 -2.05 -4.83 0.66
C VAL A 33 -3.00 -5.90 1.19
N TRP A 34 -4.27 -5.77 0.82
CA TRP A 34 -5.37 -6.57 1.32
C TRP A 34 -6.07 -7.27 0.17
N ASP A 35 -6.58 -8.47 0.43
CA ASP A 35 -7.62 -9.09 -0.38
C ASP A 35 -8.97 -8.44 -0.02
N VAL A 36 -9.67 -7.92 -1.02
CA VAL A 36 -10.91 -7.15 -0.80
C VAL A 36 -12.08 -8.04 -0.41
N ALA A 37 -12.16 -9.26 -0.95
CA ALA A 37 -13.29 -10.16 -0.71
C ALA A 37 -13.29 -10.69 0.73
N THR A 38 -12.11 -11.00 1.27
CA THR A 38 -11.93 -11.61 2.59
C THR A 38 -11.48 -10.62 3.66
N ALA A 39 -11.09 -9.40 3.28
CA ALA A 39 -10.46 -8.42 4.17
C ALA A 39 -9.17 -8.95 4.85
N THR A 40 -8.48 -9.88 4.20
CA THR A 40 -7.23 -10.47 4.70
C THR A 40 -6.03 -9.63 4.28
N CYS A 41 -5.09 -9.37 5.19
CA CYS A 41 -3.82 -8.72 4.84
C CYS A 41 -2.94 -9.72 4.09
N LEU A 42 -2.68 -9.45 2.81
CA LEU A 42 -1.82 -10.27 1.94
C LEU A 42 -0.35 -9.90 2.11
N HIS A 43 -0.06 -8.60 2.18
CA HIS A 43 1.32 -8.11 2.29
C HIS A 43 1.44 -6.95 3.26
N GLU A 44 2.57 -6.91 3.94
CA GLU A 44 3.02 -5.78 4.72
C GLU A 44 4.41 -5.34 4.22
N PHE A 45 4.48 -4.14 3.64
CA PHE A 45 5.71 -3.57 3.12
C PHE A 45 6.21 -2.46 4.03
N ARG A 46 7.47 -2.56 4.44
CA ARG A 46 8.15 -1.48 5.15
C ARG A 46 8.71 -0.48 4.13
N ARG A 47 8.12 0.72 4.09
CA ARG A 47 8.63 1.85 3.29
C ARG A 47 9.87 2.46 3.92
N GLY A 48 9.92 2.54 5.25
CA GLY A 48 11.07 3.09 5.97
C GLY A 48 10.87 3.14 7.48
N VAL A 49 11.91 3.53 8.20
CA VAL A 49 11.88 3.64 9.67
C VAL A 49 11.26 4.97 10.11
N GLU A 50 11.57 6.06 9.40
CA GLU A 50 11.09 7.41 9.75
C GLU A 50 9.67 7.66 9.29
N ARG A 51 8.91 8.45 10.05
CA ARG A 51 7.56 8.89 9.65
C ARG A 51 7.63 9.80 8.42
N THR A 52 6.62 9.68 7.56
CA THR A 52 6.48 10.48 6.34
C THR A 52 5.02 10.69 5.98
N THR A 53 4.73 11.74 5.21
CA THR A 53 3.42 11.89 4.56
C THR A 53 3.40 11.13 3.25
N ILE A 54 2.57 10.09 3.17
CA ILE A 54 2.28 9.43 1.90
C ILE A 54 1.42 10.34 1.05
N THR A 55 1.83 10.58 -0.18
CA THR A 55 1.14 11.47 -1.13
C THR A 55 0.35 10.69 -2.17
N CYS A 56 0.84 9.53 -2.62
CA CYS A 56 0.12 8.69 -3.57
C CYS A 56 0.52 7.21 -3.46
N LEU A 57 -0.46 6.33 -3.70
CA LEU A 57 -0.31 4.90 -3.92
C LEU A 57 -0.90 4.55 -5.30
N ALA A 58 -0.23 3.70 -6.07
CA ALA A 58 -0.73 3.26 -7.36
C ALA A 58 -0.26 1.84 -7.70
N PHE A 59 -1.20 0.96 -8.03
CA PHE A 59 -0.88 -0.35 -8.59
C PHE A 59 -0.46 -0.22 -10.06
N SER A 60 0.44 -1.10 -10.49
CA SER A 60 0.66 -1.32 -11.91
C SER A 60 -0.57 -1.96 -12.55
N TRP A 61 -0.72 -1.79 -13.86
CA TRP A 61 -1.87 -2.31 -14.61
C TRP A 61 -2.00 -3.85 -14.51
N ASN A 62 -0.88 -4.56 -14.45
CA ASN A 62 -0.84 -6.02 -14.27
C ASN A 62 -0.93 -6.47 -12.80
N HIS A 63 -1.14 -5.53 -11.86
CA HIS A 63 -1.25 -5.80 -10.42
C HIS A 63 0.00 -6.40 -9.75
N ALA A 64 1.13 -6.49 -10.45
CA ALA A 64 2.37 -7.08 -9.96
C ALA A 64 3.19 -6.13 -9.08
N TYR A 65 3.02 -4.81 -9.25
CA TYR A 65 3.77 -3.80 -8.52
C TYR A 65 2.87 -2.77 -7.86
N LEU A 66 3.37 -2.19 -6.77
CA LEU A 66 2.75 -1.06 -6.08
C LEU A 66 3.79 0.06 -5.94
N ALA A 67 3.49 1.22 -6.52
CA ALA A 67 4.25 2.44 -6.32
C ALA A 67 3.74 3.21 -5.11
N CYS A 68 4.66 3.76 -4.32
CA CYS A 68 4.40 4.56 -3.14
C CYS A 68 5.30 5.80 -3.14
N THR A 69 4.67 6.98 -3.10
CA THR A 69 5.36 8.28 -3.07
C THR A 69 5.15 8.97 -1.74
N SER A 70 6.14 9.78 -1.35
CA SER A 70 6.09 10.56 -0.11
C SER A 70 6.76 11.92 -0.27
N ASP A 71 6.67 12.76 0.77
CA ASP A 71 7.34 14.06 0.84
C ASP A 71 8.89 13.99 0.95
N ARG A 72 9.48 12.78 1.03
CA ARG A 72 10.93 12.57 1.19
C ARG A 72 11.72 12.51 -0.13
N GLY A 73 11.14 12.96 -1.25
CA GLY A 73 11.83 12.98 -2.55
C GLY A 73 12.22 11.60 -3.10
N THR A 74 11.68 10.52 -2.53
CA THR A 74 11.92 9.14 -2.95
C THR A 74 10.59 8.43 -3.21
N THR A 75 10.61 7.52 -4.19
CA THR A 75 9.49 6.64 -4.54
C THR A 75 9.92 5.20 -4.29
N HIS A 76 9.06 4.44 -3.63
CA HIS A 76 9.27 3.01 -3.40
C HIS A 76 8.38 2.22 -4.35
N ILE A 77 8.94 1.16 -4.94
CA ILE A 77 8.20 0.20 -5.75
C ILE A 77 8.27 -1.14 -5.01
N PHE A 78 7.12 -1.73 -4.72
CA PHE A 78 7.00 -3.03 -4.06
C PHE A 78 6.49 -4.07 -5.06
N ALA A 79 7.08 -5.26 -5.07
CA ALA A 79 6.52 -6.42 -5.76
C ALA A 79 5.38 -6.99 -4.91
N VAL A 80 4.19 -7.06 -5.50
CA VAL A 80 2.95 -7.57 -4.89
C VAL A 80 2.70 -9.02 -5.31
N GLN A 81 3.22 -9.41 -6.46
CA GLN A 81 3.22 -10.80 -6.91
C GLN A 81 4.69 -11.18 -7.13
N GLU A 82 5.11 -12.32 -6.59
CA GLU A 82 6.43 -12.86 -6.91
C GLU A 82 6.45 -13.19 -8.41
N ALA A 83 7.55 -12.82 -9.07
CA ALA A 83 7.81 -13.32 -10.41
C ALA A 83 8.13 -14.81 -10.27
N GLU A 84 7.42 -15.67 -11.01
CA GLU A 84 7.80 -17.07 -11.19
C GLU A 84 9.22 -17.20 -11.78
#